data_AF-U1QWC6-F1
#
_entry.id   AF-U1QWC6-F1
#
_cell.length_a   1.000
_cell.length_b   1.000
_cell.length_c   1.000
_cell.angle_alpha   90.00
_cell.angle_beta   90.00
_cell.angle_gamma   90.00
#
_symmetry.space_group_name_H-M   'P 1'
#
loop_
_entity.id
_entity.type
_entity.pdbx_description
1 polymer ?
#
loop_
_entity_poly.entity_id
_entity_poly.type
_entity_poly.pdbx_seq_one_letter_code
_entity_poly.pdbx_strand_id
1 'polypeptide(L)'
;MSHALFLVEGPDDDRFVKDVLEPEMDEHAEVFKYSEKPNDVVDQTIALFAGEHDSHYYVTDLDRGTDERGDCSNCDQRERHERRRYDIKSPFSILVAVDAVEGWYLAGVPDEMANEMAVYPPSDTTYVGKDEFVEVFCESDYESQEQLKIDITQKYEYDYDLARQRNDSFAYVADAVGL
;
A
#
# COMPACT_ATOMS: atom_id res chain seq x y z
N MET A 1 -15.65 -17.28 7.97
CA MET A 1 -14.75 -16.61 7.02
C MET A 1 -13.66 -15.99 7.86
N SER A 2 -12.40 -16.13 7.44
CA SER A 2 -11.27 -15.50 8.15
C SER A 2 -11.31 -14.00 7.90
N HIS A 3 -10.91 -13.20 8.88
CA HIS A 3 -10.87 -11.75 8.73
C HIS A 3 -9.46 -11.23 9.03
N ALA A 4 -8.97 -10.37 8.15
CA ALA A 4 -7.75 -9.61 8.33
C ALA A 4 -8.08 -8.14 8.61
N LEU A 5 -7.44 -7.54 9.61
CA LEU A 5 -7.51 -6.09 9.84
C LEU A 5 -6.28 -5.40 9.24
N PHE A 6 -6.52 -4.41 8.40
CA PHE A 6 -5.51 -3.51 7.86
C PHE A 6 -5.64 -2.12 8.49
N LEU A 7 -4.61 -1.67 9.21
CA LEU A 7 -4.43 -0.27 9.55
C LEU A 7 -3.64 0.40 8.45
N VAL A 8 -4.22 1.40 7.81
CA VAL A 8 -3.59 2.09 6.68
C VAL A 8 -3.61 3.61 6.87
N GLU A 9 -2.71 4.31 6.18
CA GLU A 9 -2.58 5.77 6.33
C GLU A 9 -3.83 6.48 5.81
N GLY A 10 -4.19 6.27 4.55
CA GLY A 10 -5.17 7.10 3.87
C GLY A 10 -6.16 6.34 2.96
N PRO A 11 -6.98 7.11 2.23
CA PRO A 11 -7.95 6.56 1.28
C PRO A 11 -7.34 5.78 0.12
N ASP A 12 -6.13 6.15 -0.32
CA ASP A 12 -5.46 5.47 -1.43
C ASP A 12 -4.98 4.07 -1.03
N ASP A 13 -4.49 3.91 0.19
CA ASP A 13 -4.12 2.60 0.73
C ASP A 13 -5.35 1.71 0.94
N ASP A 14 -6.44 2.29 1.47
CA ASP A 14 -7.72 1.61 1.68
C ASP A 14 -8.29 1.08 0.36
N ARG A 15 -8.25 1.90 -0.70
CA ARG A 15 -8.65 1.47 -2.05
C ARG A 15 -7.77 0.32 -2.53
N PHE A 16 -6.46 0.46 -2.39
CA PHE A 16 -5.53 -0.56 -2.90
C PHE A 16 -5.71 -1.90 -2.19
N VAL A 17 -5.88 -1.90 -0.85
CA VAL A 17 -6.18 -3.11 -0.09
C VAL A 17 -7.46 -3.76 -0.61
N LYS A 18 -8.54 -3.00 -0.79
CA LYS A 18 -9.85 -3.56 -1.19
C LYS A 18 -9.93 -4.01 -2.64
N ASP A 19 -9.31 -3.27 -3.54
CA ASP A 19 -9.46 -3.50 -4.97
C ASP A 19 -8.39 -4.45 -5.52
N VAL A 20 -7.24 -4.57 -4.84
CA VAL A 20 -6.08 -5.34 -5.36
C VAL A 20 -5.69 -6.48 -4.41
N LEU A 21 -5.52 -6.23 -3.12
CA LEU A 21 -5.07 -7.29 -2.20
C LEU A 21 -6.22 -8.24 -1.83
N GLU A 22 -7.33 -7.70 -1.35
CA GLU A 22 -8.47 -8.46 -0.85
C GLU A 22 -9.02 -9.49 -1.86
N PRO A 23 -9.16 -9.19 -3.18
CA PRO A 23 -9.66 -10.17 -4.14
C PRO A 23 -8.76 -11.40 -4.30
N GLU A 24 -7.46 -11.26 -4.02
CA GLU A 24 -6.48 -12.33 -4.11
C GLU A 24 -6.32 -13.09 -2.76
N MET A 25 -6.79 -12.50 -1.65
CA MET A 25 -6.67 -13.07 -0.31
C MET A 25 -7.76 -14.11 0.02
N ASP A 26 -7.41 -15.08 0.85
CA ASP A 26 -8.38 -16.02 1.45
C ASP A 26 -9.20 -15.41 2.61
N GLU A 27 -8.87 -14.19 3.03
CA GLU A 27 -9.47 -13.47 4.15
C GLU A 27 -10.22 -12.22 3.69
N HIS A 28 -11.32 -11.89 4.39
CA HIS A 28 -11.98 -10.60 4.19
C HIS A 28 -11.18 -9.49 4.85
N ALA A 29 -10.88 -8.43 4.10
CA ALA A 29 -10.11 -7.29 4.60
C ALA A 29 -11.03 -6.24 5.25
N GLU A 30 -10.88 -6.04 6.56
CA GLU A 30 -11.40 -4.85 7.25
C GLU A 30 -10.32 -3.78 7.28
N VAL A 31 -10.64 -2.55 6.87
CA VAL A 31 -9.65 -1.47 6.75
C VAL A 31 -9.98 -0.32 7.70
N PHE A 32 -8.99 0.07 8.52
CA PHE A 32 -9.04 1.22 9.41
C PHE A 32 -8.00 2.28 9.02
N LYS A 33 -8.47 3.44 8.57
CA LYS A 33 -7.62 4.59 8.24
C LYS A 33 -7.21 5.38 9.49
N TYR A 34 -5.92 5.43 9.79
CA TYR A 34 -5.42 5.99 11.05
C TYR A 34 -4.84 7.41 10.95
N SER A 35 -4.42 7.90 9.78
CA SER A 35 -3.65 9.16 9.68
C SER A 35 -4.41 10.40 10.19
N GLU A 36 -5.73 10.44 9.99
CA GLU A 36 -6.58 11.55 10.43
C GLU A 36 -7.12 11.37 11.86
N LYS A 37 -6.73 10.29 12.56
CA LYS A 37 -7.23 9.96 13.89
C LYS A 37 -6.27 10.43 14.98
N PRO A 38 -6.80 10.94 16.12
CA PRO A 38 -5.99 11.12 17.32
C PRO A 38 -5.31 9.81 17.74
N ASN A 39 -4.07 9.88 18.24
CA ASN A 39 -3.31 8.69 18.62
C ASN A 39 -4.05 7.80 19.63
N ASP A 40 -4.77 8.39 20.59
CA ASP A 40 -5.55 7.64 21.58
C ASP A 40 -6.71 6.85 20.96
N VAL A 41 -7.26 7.33 19.84
CA VAL A 41 -8.27 6.59 19.06
C VAL A 41 -7.62 5.42 18.34
N VAL A 42 -6.44 5.62 17.73
CA VAL A 42 -5.70 4.55 17.06
C VAL A 42 -5.31 3.46 18.05
N ASP A 43 -4.78 3.82 19.23
CA ASP A 43 -4.44 2.88 20.29
C ASP A 43 -5.65 2.07 20.78
N GLN A 44 -6.79 2.73 20.97
CA GLN A 44 -8.04 2.06 21.35
C GLN A 44 -8.50 1.09 20.27
N THR A 45 -8.43 1.49 19.00
CA THR A 45 -8.77 0.62 17.87
C THR A 45 -7.89 -0.62 17.82
N ILE A 46 -6.56 -0.45 17.92
CA ILE A 46 -5.60 -1.56 17.97
C ILE A 46 -5.94 -2.51 19.11
N ALA A 47 -6.25 -1.97 20.30
CA ALA A 47 -6.58 -2.77 21.47
C ALA A 47 -7.91 -3.53 21.34
N LEU A 48 -8.92 -2.93 20.70
CA LEU A 48 -10.22 -3.56 20.45
C LEU A 48 -10.08 -4.75 19.51
N PHE A 49 -9.34 -4.58 18.41
CA PHE A 49 -9.29 -5.58 17.35
C PHE A 49 -8.27 -6.69 17.56
N ALA A 50 -7.34 -6.56 18.52
CA ALA A 50 -6.29 -7.54 18.80
C ALA A 50 -6.77 -8.97 19.08
N GLY A 51 -8.07 -9.18 19.34
CA GLY A 51 -8.68 -10.51 19.51
C GLY A 51 -9.87 -10.80 18.61
N GLU A 52 -10.20 -9.94 17.65
CA GLU A 52 -11.40 -10.07 16.79
C GLU A 52 -11.07 -10.58 15.38
N HIS A 53 -9.82 -10.42 14.94
CA HIS A 53 -9.35 -10.85 13.61
C HIS A 53 -8.32 -11.96 13.72
N ASP A 54 -8.19 -12.74 12.65
CA ASP A 54 -7.23 -13.82 12.52
C ASP A 54 -5.83 -13.26 12.18
N SER A 55 -5.81 -12.21 11.35
CA SER A 55 -4.60 -11.54 10.87
C SER A 55 -4.67 -10.03 11.08
N HIS A 56 -3.50 -9.41 11.31
CA HIS A 56 -3.40 -7.99 11.66
C HIS A 56 -2.20 -7.34 10.97
N TYR A 57 -2.48 -6.39 10.09
CA TYR A 57 -1.49 -5.71 9.27
C TYR A 57 -1.53 -4.20 9.53
N TYR A 58 -0.37 -3.61 9.74
CA TYR A 58 -0.21 -2.16 9.82
C TYR A 58 0.64 -1.74 8.62
N VAL A 59 0.04 -1.06 7.65
CA VAL A 59 0.70 -0.61 6.43
C VAL A 59 1.10 0.86 6.59
N THR A 60 2.36 1.16 6.30
CA THR A 60 2.89 2.53 6.35
C THR A 60 3.99 2.73 5.32
N ASP A 61 4.11 3.97 4.85
CA ASP A 61 5.20 4.39 3.99
C ASP A 61 6.51 4.49 4.78
N LEU A 62 7.66 4.29 4.12
CA LEU A 62 8.97 4.44 4.73
C LEU A 62 9.33 5.91 5.08
N ASP A 63 8.51 6.91 4.70
CA ASP A 63 8.70 8.37 4.89
C ASP A 63 10.14 8.86 4.71
N ARG A 64 10.47 9.34 3.51
CA ARG A 64 11.81 9.86 3.18
C ARG A 64 12.20 11.06 4.05
N GLY A 65 13.39 11.00 4.65
CA GLY A 65 14.26 12.18 4.73
C GLY A 65 14.87 12.41 3.33
N THR A 66 14.94 13.65 2.87
CA THR A 66 15.09 14.08 1.46
C THR A 66 16.21 13.50 0.58
N ASP A 67 17.11 12.62 1.07
CA ASP A 67 18.39 12.37 0.40
C ASP A 67 18.80 10.90 0.17
N GLU A 68 18.00 9.88 0.53
CA GLU A 68 18.38 8.48 0.34
C GLU A 68 17.29 7.68 -0.40
N ARG A 69 17.61 7.19 -1.61
CA ARG A 69 16.77 6.22 -2.34
C ARG A 69 16.61 4.98 -1.47
N GLY A 70 15.37 4.52 -1.30
CA GLY A 70 14.94 3.54 -0.30
C GLY A 70 15.79 2.26 -0.25
N ASP A 71 16.71 2.21 0.70
CA ASP A 71 17.17 0.93 1.21
C ASP A 71 16.31 0.59 2.43
N CYS A 72 15.76 -0.63 2.47
CA CYS A 72 15.00 -1.14 3.62
C CYS A 72 15.87 -1.27 4.89
N SER A 73 17.16 -0.89 4.82
CA SER A 73 18.01 -0.52 5.95
C SER A 73 17.31 0.28 7.06
N ASN A 74 16.30 1.11 6.75
CA ASN A 74 15.53 1.89 7.74
C ASN A 74 14.18 1.28 8.15
N CYS A 75 13.76 0.15 7.57
CA CYS A 75 12.49 -0.50 7.89
C CYS A 75 12.38 -0.86 9.39
N ASP A 76 13.44 -1.43 9.99
CA ASP A 76 13.51 -1.71 11.43
C ASP A 76 13.36 -0.46 12.31
N GLN A 77 13.81 0.69 11.83
CA GLN A 77 13.71 1.95 12.56
C GLN A 77 12.28 2.50 12.46
N ARG A 78 11.67 2.45 11.27
CA ARG A 78 10.27 2.83 11.05
C ARG A 78 9.34 1.93 11.85
N GLU A 79 9.52 0.61 11.80
CA GLU A 79 8.74 -0.34 12.61
C GLU A 79 8.82 0.02 14.11
N ARG A 80 10.03 0.23 14.63
CA ARG A 80 10.22 0.60 16.05
C ARG A 80 9.63 1.97 16.38
N HIS A 81 9.62 2.91 15.44
CA HIS A 81 8.97 4.20 15.61
C HIS A 81 7.47 4.02 15.74
N GLU A 82 6.83 3.31 14.82
CA GLU A 82 5.38 3.11 14.80
C GLU A 82 4.90 2.30 16.00
N ARG A 83 5.62 1.25 16.41
CA ARG A 83 5.32 0.50 17.66
C ARG A 83 5.40 1.33 18.93
N ARG A 84 6.15 2.43 18.92
CA ARG A 84 6.25 3.35 20.07
C ARG A 84 5.22 4.46 20.00
N ARG A 85 4.91 4.91 18.79
CA ARG A 85 3.97 5.99 18.52
C ARG A 85 2.55 5.56 18.81
N TYR A 86 2.20 4.38 18.32
CA TYR A 86 0.95 3.68 18.55
C TYR A 86 1.31 2.42 19.32
N ASP A 87 0.60 2.06 20.40
CA ASP A 87 0.92 0.92 21.30
C ASP A 87 0.71 -0.46 20.61
N ILE A 88 1.28 -0.63 19.42
CA ILE A 88 1.16 -1.77 18.50
C ILE A 88 1.94 -2.94 19.09
N LYS A 89 1.20 -3.84 19.72
CA LYS A 89 1.68 -5.13 20.24
C LYS A 89 1.36 -6.26 19.27
N SER A 90 1.92 -7.43 19.54
CA SER A 90 1.40 -8.69 18.97
C SER A 90 -0.13 -8.72 19.16
N PRO A 91 -0.92 -9.08 18.14
CA PRO A 91 -0.53 -9.82 16.92
C PRO A 91 -0.13 -9.00 15.68
N PHE A 92 -0.07 -7.66 15.73
CA PHE A 92 0.15 -6.85 14.52
C PHE A 92 1.52 -7.05 13.86
N SER A 93 1.49 -7.43 12.58
CA SER A 93 2.61 -7.37 11.65
C SER A 93 2.67 -5.98 11.02
N ILE A 94 3.80 -5.28 11.17
CA ILE A 94 4.01 -3.99 10.53
C ILE A 94 4.63 -4.23 9.16
N LEU A 95 3.91 -3.79 8.14
CA LEU A 95 4.27 -3.89 6.74
C LEU A 95 4.67 -2.50 6.24
N VAL A 96 5.92 -2.37 5.81
CA VAL A 96 6.44 -1.08 5.35
C VAL A 96 6.45 -1.08 3.84
N ALA A 97 5.69 -0.18 3.22
CA ALA A 97 5.81 0.13 1.81
C ALA A 97 7.10 0.93 1.60
N VAL A 98 7.95 0.46 0.69
CA VAL A 98 9.16 1.22 0.34
C VAL A 98 8.71 2.38 -0.51
N ASP A 99 9.07 3.58 -0.05
CA ASP A 99 8.75 4.86 -0.66
C ASP A 99 7.30 5.33 -0.49
N ALA A 100 6.36 4.78 -1.27
CA ALA A 100 4.93 5.06 -1.14
C ALA A 100 4.06 4.04 -1.91
N VAL A 101 2.76 3.98 -1.58
CA VAL A 101 1.78 3.13 -2.29
C VAL A 101 1.62 3.49 -3.77
N GLU A 102 1.98 4.71 -4.20
CA GLU A 102 1.92 5.13 -5.61
C GLU A 102 2.67 4.20 -6.56
N GLY A 103 3.84 3.68 -6.15
CA GLY A 103 4.60 2.72 -6.95
C GLY A 103 3.84 1.42 -7.18
N TRP A 104 2.97 1.02 -6.25
CA TRP A 104 2.13 -0.19 -6.38
C TRP A 104 1.06 0.02 -7.43
N TYR A 105 0.39 1.19 -7.48
CA TYR A 105 -0.60 1.48 -8.52
C TYR A 105 -0.01 1.32 -9.93
N LEU A 106 1.24 1.75 -10.15
CA LEU A 106 1.90 1.62 -11.45
C LEU A 106 2.46 0.21 -11.72
N ALA A 107 2.75 -0.57 -10.67
CA ALA A 107 3.44 -1.86 -10.80
C ALA A 107 2.65 -2.88 -11.63
N GLY A 108 1.34 -2.93 -11.45
CA GLY A 108 0.45 -3.88 -12.13
C GLY A 108 -0.20 -3.35 -13.40
N VAL A 109 0.34 -2.30 -14.02
CA VAL A 109 -0.17 -1.78 -15.30
C VAL A 109 0.54 -2.51 -16.46
N PRO A 110 -0.10 -3.49 -17.13
CA PRO A 110 0.47 -4.15 -18.30
C PRO A 110 0.50 -3.23 -19.51
N ASP A 111 1.31 -3.58 -20.52
CA ASP A 111 1.51 -2.74 -21.71
C ASP A 111 0.19 -2.44 -22.46
N GLU A 112 -0.76 -3.38 -22.50
CA GLU A 112 -2.07 -3.16 -23.14
C GLU A 112 -2.86 -2.04 -22.45
N MET A 113 -2.94 -2.11 -21.11
CA MET A 113 -3.58 -1.11 -20.27
C MET A 113 -2.86 0.25 -20.33
N ALA A 114 -1.52 0.23 -20.27
CA ALA A 114 -0.68 1.41 -20.39
C ALA A 114 -0.97 2.19 -21.69
N ASN A 115 -1.10 1.47 -22.82
CA ASN A 115 -1.42 2.06 -24.11
C ASN A 115 -2.85 2.63 -24.15
N GLU A 116 -3.84 1.96 -23.55
CA GLU A 116 -5.22 2.45 -23.52
C GLU A 116 -5.38 3.71 -22.67
N MET A 117 -4.66 3.76 -21.54
CA MET A 117 -4.72 4.85 -20.57
C MET A 117 -3.76 6.00 -20.88
N ALA A 118 -2.85 5.82 -21.85
CA ALA A 118 -1.69 6.69 -22.08
C ALA A 118 -0.86 6.89 -20.79
N VAL A 119 -0.66 5.82 -20.01
CA VAL A 119 0.08 5.81 -18.75
C VAL A 119 1.24 4.83 -18.89
N TYR A 120 2.47 5.33 -18.93
CA TYR A 120 3.66 4.51 -19.21
C TYR A 120 4.54 4.41 -17.95
N PRO A 121 4.29 3.41 -17.08
CA PRO A 121 5.08 3.24 -15.87
C PRO A 121 6.52 2.81 -16.19
N PRO A 122 7.49 3.11 -15.32
CA PRO A 122 8.83 2.55 -15.44
C PRO A 122 8.81 1.03 -15.28
N SER A 123 9.83 0.35 -15.81
CA SER A 123 9.95 -1.12 -15.71
C SER A 123 10.17 -1.62 -14.28
N ASP A 124 10.61 -0.75 -13.38
CA ASP A 124 10.76 -0.98 -11.94
C ASP A 124 10.11 0.21 -11.23
N THR A 125 9.12 -0.07 -10.37
CA THR A 125 8.35 0.94 -9.65
C THR A 125 8.66 0.96 -8.15
N THR A 126 9.66 0.19 -7.69
CA THR A 126 10.05 0.07 -6.26
C THR A 126 10.34 1.42 -5.61
N TYR A 127 10.84 2.38 -6.38
CA TYR A 127 11.22 3.72 -5.93
C TYR A 127 10.38 4.84 -6.55
N VAL A 128 9.20 4.49 -7.05
CA VAL A 128 8.23 5.49 -7.49
C VAL A 128 7.53 6.03 -6.25
N GLY A 129 7.89 7.24 -5.86
CA GLY A 129 7.19 8.00 -4.84
C GLY A 129 6.10 8.89 -5.45
N LYS A 130 5.59 9.81 -4.63
CA LYS A 130 4.52 10.76 -5.01
C LYS A 130 4.93 11.67 -6.17
N ASP A 131 6.17 12.13 -6.18
CA ASP A 131 6.66 13.04 -7.21
C ASP A 131 6.82 12.32 -8.55
N GLU A 132 7.41 11.12 -8.57
CA GLU A 132 7.54 10.30 -9.78
C GLU A 132 6.15 9.86 -10.32
N PHE A 133 5.19 9.57 -9.44
CA PHE A 133 3.82 9.31 -9.85
C PHE A 133 3.15 10.53 -10.49
N VAL A 134 3.39 11.73 -9.95
CA VAL A 134 2.90 12.99 -10.54
C VAL A 134 3.47 13.19 -11.93
N GLU A 135 4.73 12.85 -12.17
CA GLU A 135 5.33 12.91 -13.51
C GLU A 135 4.60 12.00 -14.50
N VAL A 136 4.36 10.73 -14.13
CA VAL A 136 3.61 9.78 -14.95
C VAL A 136 2.17 10.26 -15.19
N PHE A 137 1.51 10.77 -14.16
CA PHE A 137 0.17 11.35 -14.27
C PHE A 137 0.13 12.54 -15.24
N CYS A 138 1.11 13.45 -15.16
CA CYS A 138 1.18 14.63 -16.03
C CYS A 138 1.35 14.29 -17.52
N GLU A 139 1.84 13.09 -17.84
CA GLU A 139 1.96 12.59 -19.21
C GLU A 139 0.71 11.85 -19.71
N SER A 140 -0.25 11.59 -18.82
CA SER A 140 -1.51 10.90 -19.13
C SER A 140 -2.63 11.86 -19.56
N ASP A 141 -3.71 11.29 -20.09
CA ASP A 141 -4.93 12.03 -20.46
C ASP A 141 -5.91 12.22 -19.28
N TYR A 142 -5.55 11.80 -18.05
CA TYR A 142 -6.45 11.85 -16.89
C TYR A 142 -6.59 13.25 -16.31
N GLU A 143 -7.81 13.61 -15.89
CA GLU A 143 -8.10 14.91 -15.27
C GLU A 143 -7.71 14.96 -13.78
N SER A 144 -7.55 13.81 -13.12
CA SER A 144 -7.13 13.74 -11.72
C SER A 144 -6.35 12.44 -11.42
N GLN A 145 -5.41 12.53 -10.48
CA GLN A 145 -4.68 11.37 -9.97
C GLN A 145 -5.60 10.34 -9.32
N GLU A 146 -6.65 10.80 -8.64
CA GLU A 146 -7.65 9.93 -8.03
C GLU A 146 -8.38 9.09 -9.09
N GLN A 147 -8.82 9.70 -10.19
CA GLN A 147 -9.47 8.97 -11.26
C GLN A 147 -8.52 7.98 -11.94
N LEU A 148 -7.25 8.36 -12.11
CA LEU A 148 -6.22 7.45 -12.61
C LEU A 148 -6.09 6.22 -11.70
N LYS A 149 -5.94 6.42 -10.39
CA LYS A 149 -5.82 5.34 -9.40
C LYS A 149 -7.06 4.44 -9.38
N ILE A 150 -8.27 5.01 -9.47
CA ILE A 150 -9.54 4.25 -9.55
C ILE A 150 -9.59 3.42 -10.82
N ASP A 151 -9.29 4.02 -11.98
CA ASP A 151 -9.32 3.29 -13.25
C ASP A 151 -8.31 2.14 -13.22
N ILE A 152 -7.11 2.37 -12.66
CA ILE A 152 -6.07 1.35 -12.51
C ILE A 152 -6.59 0.12 -11.76
N THR A 153 -7.29 0.32 -10.63
CA THR A 153 -7.66 -0.80 -9.75
C THR A 153 -9.04 -1.38 -10.04
N GLN A 154 -9.97 -0.63 -10.63
CA GLN A 154 -11.37 -1.04 -10.75
C GLN A 154 -11.86 -1.24 -12.18
N LYS A 155 -11.27 -0.55 -13.15
CA LYS A 155 -11.75 -0.54 -14.54
C LYS A 155 -10.95 -1.49 -15.43
N TYR A 156 -9.66 -1.64 -15.13
CA TYR A 156 -8.75 -2.50 -15.86
C TYR A 156 -8.38 -3.74 -15.06
N GLU A 157 -7.89 -4.77 -15.74
CA GLU A 157 -7.34 -5.97 -15.10
C GLU A 157 -5.93 -5.63 -14.60
N TYR A 158 -5.85 -5.16 -13.34
CA TYR A 158 -4.57 -4.94 -12.65
C TYR A 158 -3.79 -6.26 -12.60
N ASP A 159 -2.59 -6.27 -13.16
CA ASP A 159 -1.76 -7.46 -13.26
C ASP A 159 -0.94 -7.64 -11.98
N TYR A 160 -1.46 -8.50 -11.11
CA TYR A 160 -0.88 -8.82 -9.82
C TYR A 160 0.53 -9.44 -9.92
N ASP A 161 0.74 -10.38 -10.84
CA ASP A 161 2.02 -11.05 -11.04
C ASP A 161 3.08 -10.07 -11.57
N LEU A 162 2.67 -9.17 -12.45
CA LEU A 162 3.53 -8.10 -12.96
C LEU A 162 3.90 -7.12 -11.85
N ALA A 163 2.94 -6.77 -10.99
CA ALA A 163 3.19 -5.89 -9.85
C ALA A 163 4.26 -6.46 -8.92
N ARG A 164 4.19 -7.77 -8.62
CA ARG A 164 5.20 -8.47 -7.81
C ARG A 164 6.58 -8.49 -8.47
N GLN A 165 6.65 -8.50 -9.80
CA GLN A 165 7.91 -8.47 -10.53
C GLN A 165 8.53 -7.07 -10.60
N ARG A 166 7.69 -6.03 -10.61
CA ARG A 166 8.12 -4.63 -10.80
C ARG A 166 8.32 -3.86 -9.50
N ASN A 167 7.81 -4.34 -8.37
CA ASN A 167 7.90 -3.62 -7.10
C ASN A 167 8.23 -4.56 -5.93
N ASP A 168 9.45 -4.44 -5.40
CA ASP A 168 9.93 -5.31 -4.32
C ASP A 168 9.11 -5.14 -3.03
N SER A 169 8.63 -3.93 -2.73
CA SER A 169 7.85 -3.69 -1.53
C SER A 169 6.43 -4.24 -1.62
N PHE A 170 5.83 -4.17 -2.81
CA PHE A 170 4.57 -4.83 -3.07
C PHE A 170 4.72 -6.35 -2.93
N ALA A 171 5.77 -6.94 -3.52
CA ALA A 171 6.06 -8.36 -3.40
C ALA A 171 6.24 -8.80 -1.93
N TYR A 172 6.94 -7.99 -1.13
CA TYR A 172 7.07 -8.22 0.32
C TYR A 172 5.72 -8.19 1.06
N VAL A 173 4.89 -7.19 0.78
CA VAL A 173 3.56 -7.06 1.41
C VAL A 173 2.65 -8.20 1.01
N ALA A 174 2.65 -8.55 -0.28
CA ALA A 174 1.96 -9.69 -0.84
C ALA A 174 2.33 -11.00 -0.13
N ASP A 175 3.62 -11.31 -0.02
CA ASP A 175 4.11 -12.49 0.70
C ASP A 175 3.65 -12.49 2.17
N ALA A 176 3.67 -11.33 2.82
CA ALA A 176 3.31 -11.20 4.23
C ALA A 176 1.80 -11.38 4.49
N VAL A 177 0.96 -11.05 3.52
CA VAL A 177 -0.50 -11.25 3.59
C VAL A 177 -0.94 -12.61 3.01
N GLY A 178 0.01 -13.46 2.62
CA GLY A 178 -0.25 -14.85 2.23
C GLY A 178 -0.55 -15.06 0.74
N LEU A 179 -0.13 -14.12 -0.11
CA LEU A 179 -0.33 -14.15 -1.57
C LEU A 179 0.92 -14.60 -2.33
#